data_AF-A0AAV9IKZ4-F1
#
_entry.id   AF-A0AAV9IKZ4-F1
#
_cell.length_a   1.000
_cell.length_b   1.000
_cell.length_c   1.000
_cell.angle_alpha   90.00
_cell.angle_beta   90.00
_cell.angle_gamma   90.00
#
_symmetry.space_group_name_H-M   'P 1'
#
loop_
_entity.id
_entity.type
_entity.pdbx_description
1 polymer ?
#
loop_
_entity_poly.entity_id
_entity_poly.type
_entity_poly.pdbx_seq_one_letter_code
_entity_poly.pdbx_strand_id
1 'polypeptide(L)'
;MNLLPHKSWNIWSTKNIARIERDEQAFEKEQREAQRQEIQRQRDERLEKLRNKVHARQEERKQGDEQRCLSGEKNEEPARSVNTTIKTSLKESLKVPWYSVLDKVEETKPQPSETREEDPIVKIREWEKQQKVIHKERKRKREEKKKQAPSFIRLDENGKWNPQVWEQLRTQQRQQRRSCKEGK
;
A
#
# COMPACT_ATOMS: atom_id res chain seq x y z
N MET A 1 -40.66 29.40 -10.54
CA MET A 1 -39.67 29.48 -9.44
C MET A 1 -39.18 28.09 -9.11
N ASN A 2 -37.86 27.84 -9.15
CA ASN A 2 -37.30 26.53 -8.82
C ASN A 2 -37.24 26.37 -7.30
N LEU A 3 -38.11 25.52 -6.74
CA LEU A 3 -38.19 25.26 -5.29
C LEU A 3 -37.03 24.39 -4.77
N LEU A 4 -36.31 23.69 -5.66
CA LEU A 4 -35.31 22.68 -5.32
C LEU A 4 -34.12 23.18 -4.50
N PRO A 5 -33.53 24.37 -4.74
CA PRO A 5 -32.35 24.83 -3.99
C PRO A 5 -32.60 25.02 -2.49
N HIS A 6 -33.85 25.26 -2.09
CA HIS A 6 -34.25 25.51 -0.70
C HIS A 6 -34.56 24.23 0.07
N LYS A 7 -34.60 23.07 -0.58
CA LYS A 7 -34.91 21.80 0.08
C LYS A 7 -33.66 21.17 0.68
N SER A 8 -33.76 20.78 1.94
CA SER A 8 -32.68 20.16 2.71
C SER A 8 -32.25 18.80 2.16
N TRP A 9 -33.12 18.09 1.43
CA TRP A 9 -32.82 16.80 0.80
C TRP A 9 -32.25 16.92 -0.61
N ASN A 10 -32.08 18.13 -1.15
CA ASN A 10 -31.55 18.31 -2.50
C ASN A 10 -30.05 17.91 -2.54
N ILE A 11 -29.74 16.83 -3.24
CA ILE A 11 -28.39 16.27 -3.36
C ILE A 11 -27.41 17.26 -4.00
N TRP A 12 -27.90 18.10 -4.92
CA TRP A 12 -27.10 19.11 -5.61
C TRP A 12 -26.85 20.37 -4.78
N SER A 13 -27.41 20.45 -3.55
CA SER A 13 -27.06 21.53 -2.63
C SER A 13 -25.60 21.41 -2.22
N THR A 14 -24.89 22.53 -2.21
CA THR A 14 -23.47 22.59 -1.80
C THR A 14 -23.23 21.96 -0.43
N LYS A 15 -24.20 22.07 0.49
CA LYS A 15 -24.14 21.45 1.83
C LYS A 15 -24.20 19.92 1.79
N ASN A 16 -25.01 19.37 0.89
CA ASN A 16 -25.18 17.93 0.75
C ASN A 16 -24.04 17.31 -0.04
N ILE A 17 -23.55 17.98 -1.08
CA ILE A 17 -22.32 17.60 -1.79
C ILE A 17 -21.15 17.48 -0.79
N ALA A 18 -20.92 18.51 0.02
CA ALA A 18 -19.84 18.48 1.03
C ALA A 18 -20.06 17.42 2.13
N ARG A 19 -21.29 16.97 2.37
CA ARG A 19 -21.57 15.87 3.29
C ARG A 19 -21.23 14.52 2.64
N ILE A 20 -21.68 14.31 1.41
CA ILE A 20 -21.38 13.11 0.62
C ILE A 20 -19.88 12.94 0.45
N GLU A 21 -19.15 14.00 0.08
CA GLU A 21 -17.68 13.96 -0.05
C GLU A 21 -16.99 13.56 1.26
N ARG A 22 -17.50 14.02 2.41
CA ARG A 22 -16.95 13.66 3.72
C ARG A 22 -17.21 12.18 4.03
N ASP A 23 -18.43 11.72 3.75
CA ASP A 23 -18.85 10.35 4.03
C ASP A 23 -18.12 9.37 3.11
N GLU A 24 -17.93 9.70 1.83
CA GLU A 24 -17.12 8.95 0.86
C GLU A 24 -15.64 8.86 1.28
N GLN A 25 -15.04 9.98 1.72
CA GLN A 25 -13.68 9.97 2.23
C GLN A 25 -13.51 9.15 3.51
N ALA A 26 -14.52 9.14 4.39
CA ALA A 26 -14.51 8.31 5.59
C ALA A 26 -14.58 6.83 5.21
N PHE A 27 -15.48 6.48 4.30
CA PHE A 27 -15.63 5.12 3.80
C PHE A 27 -14.38 4.60 3.07
N GLU A 28 -13.73 5.42 2.24
CA GLU A 28 -12.50 5.01 1.55
C GLU A 28 -11.35 4.73 2.56
N LYS A 29 -11.26 5.54 3.62
CA LYS A 29 -10.26 5.33 4.69
C LYS A 29 -10.53 4.03 5.43
N GLU A 30 -11.78 3.79 5.83
CA GLU A 30 -12.19 2.58 6.53
C GLU A 30 -11.92 1.31 5.69
N GLN A 31 -12.28 1.33 4.40
CA GLN A 31 -11.95 0.22 3.49
C GLN A 31 -10.45 -0.02 3.39
N ARG A 32 -9.65 1.04 3.24
CA ARG A 32 -8.19 0.91 3.13
C ARG A 32 -7.57 0.37 4.42
N GLU A 33 -8.10 0.75 5.57
CA GLU A 33 -7.66 0.23 6.87
C GLU A 33 -8.05 -1.25 7.05
N ALA A 34 -9.29 -1.61 6.71
CA ALA A 34 -9.76 -3.00 6.75
C ALA A 34 -8.92 -3.91 5.83
N GLN A 35 -8.62 -3.46 4.61
CA GLN A 35 -7.73 -4.21 3.69
C GLN A 35 -6.32 -4.38 4.25
N ARG A 36 -5.76 -3.34 4.89
CA ARG A 36 -4.44 -3.43 5.52
C ARG A 36 -4.43 -4.43 6.67
N GLN A 37 -5.47 -4.41 7.51
CA GLN A 37 -5.61 -5.36 8.63
C GLN A 37 -5.74 -6.80 8.11
N GLU A 38 -6.52 -7.02 7.05
CA GLU A 38 -6.66 -8.34 6.44
C GLU A 38 -5.33 -8.88 5.91
N ILE A 39 -4.58 -8.06 5.17
CA ILE A 39 -3.25 -8.43 4.66
C ILE A 39 -2.29 -8.73 5.81
N GLN A 40 -2.36 -7.96 6.89
CA GLN A 40 -1.51 -8.17 8.06
C GLN A 40 -1.86 -9.49 8.76
N ARG A 41 -3.16 -9.77 8.96
CA ARG A 41 -3.65 -11.04 9.51
C ARG A 41 -3.16 -12.24 8.70
N GLN A 42 -3.26 -12.17 7.37
CA GLN A 42 -2.78 -13.25 6.49
C GLN A 42 -1.26 -13.47 6.59
N ARG A 43 -0.49 -12.40 6.77
CA ARG A 43 0.97 -12.49 6.98
C ARG A 43 1.28 -13.14 8.33
N ASP A 44 0.58 -12.73 9.37
CA ASP A 44 0.79 -13.25 10.73
C ASP A 44 0.43 -14.74 10.80
N GLU A 45 -0.70 -15.14 10.19
CA GLU A 45 -1.11 -16.55 10.08
C GLU A 45 -0.05 -17.38 9.32
N ARG A 46 0.50 -16.84 8.23
CA ARG A 46 1.56 -17.52 7.48
C ARG A 46 2.84 -17.66 8.30
N LEU A 47 3.22 -16.64 9.07
CA LEU A 47 4.38 -16.69 9.95
C LEU A 47 4.18 -17.69 11.09
N GLU A 48 3.00 -17.76 11.68
CA GLU A 48 2.66 -18.71 12.72
C GLU A 48 2.74 -20.16 12.20
N LYS A 49 2.16 -20.43 11.02
CA LYS A 49 2.30 -21.74 10.35
C LYS A 49 3.77 -22.13 10.11
N LEU A 50 4.62 -21.16 9.75
CA LEU A 50 6.05 -21.42 9.57
C LEU A 50 6.76 -21.69 10.91
N ARG A 51 6.45 -20.93 11.96
CA ARG A 51 6.99 -21.15 13.31
C ARG A 51 6.62 -22.53 13.83
N ASN A 52 5.35 -22.91 13.72
CA ASN A 52 4.86 -24.22 14.17
C ASN A 52 5.56 -25.36 13.43
N LYS A 53 5.80 -25.22 12.12
CA LYS A 53 6.56 -26.22 11.33
C LYS A 53 8.02 -26.34 11.79
N VAL A 54 8.67 -25.22 12.13
CA VAL A 54 10.05 -25.25 12.64
C VAL A 54 10.10 -25.93 14.00
N HIS A 55 9.16 -25.62 14.90
CA HIS A 55 9.07 -26.24 16.23
C HIS A 55 8.80 -27.74 16.13
N ALA A 56 7.82 -28.17 15.33
CA ALA A 56 7.54 -29.58 15.10
C ALA A 56 8.78 -30.34 14.57
N ARG A 57 9.52 -29.76 13.63
CA ARG A 57 10.76 -30.37 13.10
C ARG A 57 11.89 -30.44 14.13
N GLN A 58 11.94 -29.51 15.09
CA GLN A 58 12.90 -29.57 16.18
C GLN A 58 12.53 -30.64 17.21
N GLU A 59 11.25 -30.83 17.49
CA GLU A 59 10.77 -31.92 18.36
C GLU A 59 11.01 -33.29 17.73
N GLU A 60 10.74 -33.46 16.43
CA GLU A 60 11.07 -34.68 15.69
C GLU A 60 12.57 -35.00 15.71
N ARG A 61 13.44 -33.98 15.60
CA ARG A 61 14.89 -34.18 15.71
C ARG A 61 15.32 -34.62 17.11
N LYS A 62 14.73 -34.04 18.15
CA LYS A 62 15.03 -34.42 19.54
C LYS A 62 14.60 -35.87 19.84
N GLN A 63 13.46 -36.31 19.31
CA GLN A 63 13.02 -37.71 19.46
C GLN A 63 13.83 -38.68 18.58
N GLY A 64 14.27 -38.25 17.39
CA GLY A 64 15.10 -39.07 16.50
C GLY A 64 16.52 -39.31 16.99
N ASP A 65 17.12 -38.37 17.73
CA ASP A 65 18.50 -38.50 18.23
C ASP A 65 18.61 -39.46 19.44
N GLU A 66 17.55 -39.71 20.21
CA GLU A 66 17.52 -40.77 21.23
C GLU A 66 17.42 -42.18 20.62
N GLN A 67 16.88 -42.31 19.40
CA GLN A 67 16.69 -43.60 18.73
C GLN A 67 17.83 -43.96 17.75
N ARG A 68 18.70 -43.00 17.40
CA ARG A 68 19.76 -43.18 16.38
C ARG A 68 21.10 -43.68 16.90
N CYS A 69 21.19 -44.07 18.17
CA CYS A 69 22.41 -44.66 18.74
C CYS A 69 22.45 -46.21 18.65
N LEU A 70 21.46 -46.88 18.03
CA LEU A 70 21.36 -48.35 18.01
C LEU A 70 21.26 -49.03 16.63
N SER A 71 21.51 -48.34 15.51
CA SER A 71 21.56 -49.02 14.21
C SER A 71 22.50 -48.33 13.23
N GLY A 72 23.79 -48.64 13.40
CA GLY A 72 24.78 -48.44 12.36
C GLY A 72 24.65 -49.56 11.31
N GLU A 73 23.82 -49.34 10.28
CA GLU A 73 23.93 -50.10 9.03
C GLU A 73 24.06 -49.14 7.85
N LYS A 74 25.19 -49.32 7.16
CA LYS A 74 25.59 -48.62 5.94
C LYS A 74 24.66 -49.10 4.82
N ASN A 75 23.84 -48.20 4.28
CA ASN A 75 23.31 -48.34 2.93
C ASN A 75 23.52 -47.01 2.21
N GLU A 76 24.56 -47.00 1.37
CA GLU A 76 24.70 -46.02 0.30
C GLU A 76 23.76 -46.46 -0.83
N GLU A 77 22.72 -45.66 -1.13
CA GLU A 77 22.01 -45.75 -2.41
C GLU A 77 21.64 -44.37 -2.97
N PRO A 78 21.60 -44.23 -4.30
CA PRO A 78 21.76 -42.95 -4.98
C PRO A 78 20.46 -42.14 -5.11
N ALA A 79 20.36 -41.04 -4.38
CA ALA A 79 19.29 -40.06 -4.49
C ALA A 79 19.45 -39.14 -5.72
N ARG A 80 19.20 -39.62 -6.95
CA ARG A 80 19.06 -38.77 -8.15
C ARG A 80 18.15 -39.39 -9.23
N SER A 81 16.82 -39.33 -9.07
CA SER A 81 15.92 -39.45 -10.26
C SER A 81 14.47 -38.96 -10.12
N VAL A 82 14.01 -38.45 -8.97
CA VAL A 82 12.56 -38.18 -8.79
C VAL A 82 12.05 -36.83 -9.35
N ASN A 83 12.94 -35.94 -9.80
CA ASN A 83 12.58 -34.57 -10.18
C ASN A 83 12.23 -34.36 -11.67
N THR A 84 12.35 -35.38 -12.51
CA THR A 84 12.02 -35.28 -13.95
C THR A 84 10.64 -35.85 -14.28
N THR A 85 10.16 -36.86 -13.55
CA THR A 85 8.89 -37.55 -13.80
C THR A 85 7.65 -36.70 -13.46
N ILE A 86 7.74 -35.81 -12.48
CA ILE A 86 6.63 -34.91 -12.11
C ILE A 86 6.39 -33.82 -13.18
N LYS A 87 7.43 -33.43 -13.93
CA LYS A 87 7.32 -32.36 -14.95
C LYS A 87 6.73 -32.84 -16.28
N THR A 88 6.80 -34.14 -16.57
CA THR A 88 6.22 -34.72 -17.81
C THR A 88 4.75 -35.07 -17.63
N SER A 89 4.35 -35.61 -16.47
CA SER A 89 2.94 -35.98 -16.22
C SER A 89 2.00 -34.76 -16.13
N LEU A 90 2.49 -33.61 -15.65
CA LEU A 90 1.69 -32.38 -15.55
C LEU A 90 1.37 -31.77 -16.93
N LYS A 91 2.25 -31.96 -17.92
CA LYS A 91 2.06 -31.45 -19.29
C LYS A 91 1.03 -32.27 -20.06
N GLU A 92 0.91 -33.56 -19.77
CA GLU A 92 -0.10 -34.43 -20.40
C GLU A 92 -1.49 -34.21 -19.81
N SER A 93 -1.61 -33.91 -18.50
CA SER A 93 -2.90 -33.62 -17.87
C SER A 93 -3.46 -32.22 -18.14
N LEU A 94 -2.65 -31.29 -18.67
CA LEU A 94 -3.07 -29.94 -19.07
C LEU A 94 -3.61 -29.87 -20.51
N LYS A 95 -3.71 -31.02 -21.20
CA LYS A 95 -4.34 -31.11 -22.52
C LYS A 95 -5.85 -31.17 -22.36
N VAL A 96 -6.41 -30.00 -22.08
CA VAL A 96 -7.82 -29.80 -21.83
C VAL A 96 -8.59 -29.86 -23.17
N PRO A 97 -9.56 -30.79 -23.36
CA PRO A 97 -10.14 -31.09 -24.69
C PRO A 97 -11.04 -30.02 -25.32
N TRP A 98 -11.35 -28.92 -24.63
CA TRP A 98 -12.34 -27.94 -25.09
C TRP A 98 -11.79 -26.79 -25.95
N TYR A 99 -10.48 -26.78 -26.25
CA TYR A 99 -9.86 -25.84 -27.20
C TYR A 99 -9.68 -26.42 -28.62
N SER A 100 -10.65 -27.19 -29.09
CA SER A 100 -10.66 -27.75 -30.45
C SER A 100 -11.95 -27.40 -31.19
N VAL A 101 -12.45 -26.17 -31.06
CA VAL A 101 -13.67 -25.74 -31.76
C VAL A 101 -13.49 -24.30 -32.26
N LEU A 102 -13.50 -24.19 -33.60
CA LEU A 102 -13.73 -23.01 -34.47
C LEU A 102 -12.53 -22.43 -35.25
N ASP A 103 -11.99 -23.24 -36.17
CA ASP A 103 -11.60 -22.72 -37.48
C ASP A 103 -12.86 -22.55 -38.33
N LYS A 104 -13.40 -21.33 -38.35
CA LYS A 104 -14.23 -20.68 -39.40
C LYS A 104 -14.96 -19.50 -38.76
N VAL A 105 -14.28 -18.37 -38.65
CA VAL A 105 -14.92 -17.07 -38.51
C VAL A 105 -14.39 -16.19 -39.63
N GLU A 106 -15.33 -15.68 -40.40
CA GLU A 106 -15.17 -14.88 -41.60
C GLU A 106 -14.31 -13.64 -41.36
N GLU A 107 -13.49 -13.32 -42.36
CA GLU A 107 -12.69 -12.10 -42.45
C GLU A 107 -13.59 -10.86 -42.45
N THR A 108 -13.74 -10.24 -41.28
CA THR A 108 -14.14 -8.83 -41.18
C THR A 108 -12.91 -8.03 -40.78
N LYS A 109 -12.35 -7.30 -41.75
CA LYS A 109 -11.20 -6.40 -41.56
C LYS A 109 -11.48 -5.39 -40.42
N PRO A 110 -10.75 -5.42 -39.29
CA PRO A 110 -10.75 -4.31 -38.37
C PRO A 110 -9.78 -3.23 -38.88
N GLN A 111 -10.26 -1.99 -38.86
CA GLN A 111 -9.46 -0.77 -39.08
C GLN A 111 -8.29 -0.72 -38.06
N PRO A 112 -7.06 -0.40 -38.48
CA PRO A 112 -5.94 -0.26 -37.55
C PRO A 112 -6.03 1.10 -36.84
N SER A 113 -6.80 1.21 -35.76
CA SER A 113 -6.53 2.22 -34.74
C SER A 113 -5.37 1.72 -33.89
N GLU A 114 -4.17 2.02 -34.37
CA GLU A 114 -2.89 1.65 -33.81
C GLU A 114 -2.63 2.44 -32.51
N THR A 115 -3.39 2.17 -31.43
CA THR A 115 -2.88 2.40 -30.08
C THR A 115 -1.82 1.34 -29.86
N ARG A 116 -0.59 1.65 -30.27
CA ARG A 116 0.62 0.91 -29.92
C ARG A 116 0.56 0.67 -28.41
N GLU A 117 0.22 -0.55 -28.00
CA GLU A 117 0.18 -0.92 -26.59
C GLU A 117 1.62 -0.81 -26.07
N GLU A 118 1.95 0.34 -25.49
CA GLU A 118 3.22 0.52 -24.81
C GLU A 118 3.34 -0.55 -23.72
N ASP A 119 4.47 -1.28 -23.77
CA ASP A 119 4.78 -2.33 -22.83
C ASP A 119 4.51 -1.87 -21.39
N PRO A 120 3.76 -2.63 -20.58
CA PRO A 120 3.40 -2.23 -19.22
C PRO A 120 4.62 -1.95 -18.33
N ILE A 121 5.76 -2.58 -18.65
CA ILE A 121 7.04 -2.36 -17.99
C ILE A 121 7.57 -0.93 -18.21
N VAL A 122 7.38 -0.38 -19.41
CA VAL A 122 7.81 1.00 -19.73
C VAL A 122 6.97 1.98 -18.92
N LYS A 123 5.64 1.79 -18.88
CA LYS A 123 4.73 2.61 -18.06
C LYS A 123 5.10 2.59 -16.58
N ILE A 124 5.42 1.41 -16.03
CA ILE A 124 5.87 1.29 -14.63
C ILE A 124 7.17 2.10 -14.41
N ARG A 125 8.15 1.98 -15.30
CA ARG A 125 9.43 2.71 -15.19
C ARG A 125 9.23 4.22 -15.29
N GLU A 126 8.35 4.69 -16.15
CA GLU A 126 8.02 6.11 -16.28
C GLU A 126 7.32 6.64 -15.05
N TRP A 127 6.36 5.88 -14.50
CA TRP A 127 5.69 6.22 -13.25
C TRP A 127 6.69 6.33 -12.08
N GLU A 128 7.64 5.39 -11.96
CA GLU A 128 8.70 5.47 -10.94
C GLU A 128 9.58 6.71 -11.10
N LYS A 129 9.91 7.10 -12.34
CA LYS A 129 10.67 8.33 -12.62
C LYS A 129 9.87 9.56 -12.17
N GLN A 130 8.57 9.62 -12.48
CA GLN A 130 7.68 10.71 -12.06
C GLN A 130 7.61 10.81 -10.53
N GLN A 131 7.45 9.68 -9.82
CA GLN A 131 7.43 9.67 -8.35
C GLN A 131 8.75 10.18 -7.74
N LYS A 132 9.89 9.82 -8.34
CA LYS A 132 11.21 10.33 -7.90
C LYS A 132 11.32 11.85 -8.09
N VAL A 133 10.79 12.39 -9.19
CA VAL A 133 10.76 13.85 -9.43
C VAL A 133 9.90 14.55 -8.39
N ILE A 134 8.67 14.08 -8.17
CA ILE A 134 7.73 14.62 -7.17
C ILE A 134 8.35 14.59 -5.77
N HIS A 135 9.01 13.49 -5.40
CA HIS A 135 9.69 13.37 -4.12
C HIS A 135 10.82 14.39 -3.96
N LYS A 136 11.68 14.54 -4.98
CA LYS A 136 12.76 15.54 -4.99
C LYS A 136 12.21 16.96 -4.88
N GLU A 137 11.13 17.27 -5.59
CA GLU A 137 10.49 18.59 -5.54
C GLU A 137 9.91 18.88 -4.15
N ARG A 138 9.22 17.91 -3.54
CA ARG A 138 8.72 18.02 -2.15
C ARG A 138 9.86 18.25 -1.16
N LYS A 139 10.99 17.57 -1.33
CA LYS A 139 12.18 17.78 -0.49
C LYS A 139 12.73 19.19 -0.65
N ARG A 140 12.89 19.68 -1.88
CA ARG A 140 13.30 21.06 -2.18
C ARG A 140 12.36 22.08 -1.55
N LYS A 141 11.04 21.93 -1.71
CA LYS A 141 10.04 22.82 -1.08
C LYS A 141 10.13 22.83 0.44
N ARG A 142 10.42 21.68 1.08
CA ARG A 142 10.65 21.63 2.54
C ARG A 142 11.92 22.39 2.94
N GLU A 143 13.00 22.24 2.19
CA GLU A 143 14.26 22.97 2.44
C GLU A 143 14.10 24.47 2.22
N GLU A 144 13.41 24.88 1.16
CA GLU A 144 13.09 26.28 0.88
C GLU A 144 12.20 26.87 1.98
N LYS A 145 11.17 26.15 2.41
CA LYS A 145 10.35 26.54 3.57
C LYS A 145 11.17 26.64 4.86
N LYS A 146 12.19 25.80 5.07
CA LYS A 146 13.10 25.93 6.21
C LYS A 146 13.97 27.19 6.10
N LYS A 147 14.38 27.58 4.89
CA LYS A 147 15.15 28.83 4.65
C LYS A 147 14.29 30.08 4.77
N GLN A 148 13.05 30.03 4.29
CA GLN A 148 12.06 31.11 4.39
C GLN A 148 11.30 31.12 5.72
N ALA A 149 11.50 30.12 6.58
CA ALA A 149 10.88 30.13 7.90
C ALA A 149 11.36 31.39 8.63
N PRO A 150 10.44 32.24 9.10
CA PRO A 150 10.80 33.46 9.80
C PRO A 150 11.74 33.09 10.96
N SER A 151 12.83 33.85 11.11
CA SER A 151 13.86 33.65 12.14
C SER A 151 13.32 33.60 13.57
N PHE A 152 12.05 33.93 13.76
CA PHE A 152 11.30 33.81 15.02
C PHE A 152 11.06 32.36 15.46
N ILE A 153 11.12 31.37 14.56
CA ILE A 153 11.11 29.93 14.89
C ILE A 153 12.55 29.40 14.79
N ARG A 154 13.53 30.13 15.32
CA ARG A 154 14.84 29.54 15.60
C ARG A 154 14.75 28.91 16.98
N LEU A 155 14.95 27.59 17.00
CA LEU A 155 15.35 26.91 18.23
C LEU A 155 16.61 27.62 18.75
N ASP A 156 16.76 27.70 20.08
CA ASP A 156 17.97 28.25 20.67
C ASP A 156 19.20 27.43 20.19
N GLU A 157 20.42 27.90 20.43
CA GLU A 157 21.66 27.21 20.02
C GLU A 157 21.74 25.75 20.50
N ASN A 158 20.96 25.40 21.54
CA ASN A 158 20.80 24.05 22.09
C ASN A 158 19.72 23.18 21.40
N GLY A 159 19.08 23.66 20.33
CA GLY A 159 17.99 22.96 19.64
C GLY A 159 16.71 22.82 20.48
N LYS A 160 16.61 23.52 21.63
CA LYS A 160 15.45 23.48 22.52
C LYS A 160 14.52 24.66 22.22
N TRP A 161 13.22 24.40 22.34
CA TRP A 161 12.19 25.42 22.24
C TRP A 161 12.24 26.32 23.47
N ASN A 162 12.31 27.64 23.26
CA ASN A 162 12.21 28.60 24.35
C ASN A 162 10.73 28.83 24.71
N PRO A 163 10.24 28.35 25.88
CA PRO A 163 8.84 28.47 26.25
C PRO A 163 8.39 29.93 26.48
N GLN A 164 9.30 30.83 26.87
CA GLN A 164 8.98 32.23 27.13
C GLN A 164 8.58 32.98 25.84
N VAL A 165 9.24 32.68 24.73
CA VAL A 165 8.93 33.30 23.42
C VAL A 165 7.50 32.94 22.99
N TRP A 166 7.07 31.72 23.28
CA TRP A 166 5.71 31.26 22.99
C TRP A 166 4.65 31.92 23.86
N GLU A 167 4.93 32.13 25.14
CA GLU A 167 4.03 32.85 26.05
C GLU A 167 3.90 34.32 25.65
N GLN A 168 4.99 34.97 25.25
CA GLN A 168 4.98 36.33 24.71
C GLN A 168 4.14 36.42 23.42
N LEU A 169 4.25 35.45 22.52
CA LEU A 169 3.45 35.44 21.29
C LEU A 169 1.95 35.24 21.57
N ARG A 170 1.60 34.35 22.51
CA ARG A 170 0.19 34.12 22.89
C ARG A 170 -0.41 35.35 23.56
N THR A 171 0.35 36.04 24.41
CA THR A 171 -0.12 37.27 25.06
C THR A 171 -0.31 38.39 24.04
N GLN A 172 0.60 38.54 23.08
CA GLN A 172 0.47 39.52 21.99
C GLN A 172 -0.77 39.23 21.10
N GLN A 173 -1.02 37.98 20.71
CA GLN A 173 -2.24 37.62 19.97
C GLN A 173 -3.52 37.86 20.79
N ARG A 174 -3.50 37.60 22.10
CA ARG A 174 -4.64 37.89 22.98
C ARG A 174 -4.92 39.40 23.04
N GLN A 175 -3.88 40.22 23.12
CA GLN A 175 -4.02 41.68 23.10
C GLN A 175 -4.59 42.19 21.78
N GLN A 176 -4.08 41.72 20.63
CA GLN A 176 -4.62 42.08 19.31
C GLN A 176 -6.11 41.69 19.15
N ARG A 177 -6.50 40.52 19.67
CA ARG A 177 -7.90 40.09 19.64
C ARG A 177 -8.80 40.93 20.54
N ARG A 178 -8.29 41.42 21.67
CA ARG A 178 -9.02 42.34 22.56
C ARG A 178 -9.19 43.71 21.92
N SER A 179 -8.12 44.28 21.36
CA SER A 179 -8.19 45.59 20.68
C SER A 179 -9.14 45.57 19.47
N CYS A 180 -9.19 44.48 18.71
CA CYS A 180 -10.17 44.33 17.61
C CYS A 180 -11.62 44.19 18.08
N LYS A 181 -11.86 43.81 19.35
CA LYS A 181 -13.20 43.60 19.91
C LYS A 181 -13.76 44.84 20.58
N GLU A 182 -12.90 45.76 21.03
CA GLU A 182 -13.27 47.04 21.65
C GLU A 182 -13.42 48.19 20.64
N GLY A 183 -12.96 48.00 19.39
CA GLY A 183 -13.06 48.99 18.31
C GLY A 183 -14.25 48.80 17.34
N LYS A 184 -15.28 48.04 17.73
CA LYS A 184 -16.55 47.87 17.00
C LYS A 184 -17.71 48.13 17.93
#